data_AF-A0A818YSF3-F1
#
_entry.id   AF-A0A818YSF3-F1
#
_cell.length_a   1.000
_cell.length_b   1.000
_cell.length_c   1.000
_cell.angle_alpha   90.00
_cell.angle_beta   90.00
_cell.angle_gamma   90.00
#
_symmetry.space_group_name_H-M   'P 1'
#
loop_
_entity.id
_entity.type
_entity.pdbx_description
1 polymer ?
#
loop_
_entity_poly.entity_id
_entity_poly.type
_entity_poly.pdbx_seq_one_letter_code
_entity_poly.pdbx_strand_id
1 'polypeptide(L)'
;MRLAMYQLLTNVSLNSTNILQNKTSFQVDSLIDTESVVTNYYLTLKKHQKSLKRLIHKQQRLGKNPTISKTALTSSLTMPTPSESLSIISSDTFNMDNNDYEELDHRPITREIMSDYLSTRRHRTVTIFHAKVAQKSYGNEKRFFCPPPCVYLSGEGWNSHFDKSCCSSSLYEQEHLCAMIGISEPLYSNEHENYQSNEMQKLSIENGNIKYGSAKTLFISDTDKRKYINLNIKIIYTDNYQSNSYIGLFQSQKIKVISKPSKKKQSIKNAELCIQSGTKIALFNRLRSQNVSTRFLHVDENKQFHASAHEWGSFYIHLVDNDDLSNESNQFSVKEGFIQYGSTVKLVCSITNQSLPYLIIRKVEKNRILIDSDEPVSQLHKCAFEFKNYSSNFIYLSLVNERIVAVAGKSCINERFRVDINDAACWTIISTDKAEYTWFEARGPVIHPIAPIPIAKHIVVAGGGTAATIELTGENFTSTLSVWFGETESPCTEYRSSETIVAEVPRFSSVMPNMSWIQQSISMPIVFVRRDGVIYLTSLMFTYTPQSATMYETLTTNDILPPKIESNFCE
;
A
#
# COMPACT_ATOMS: atom_id res chain seq x y z
N MET A 1 -1.32 6.32 50.85
CA MET A 1 -0.34 5.45 50.17
C MET A 1 -0.07 4.12 50.90
N ARG A 2 0.29 4.07 52.19
CA ARG A 2 0.51 2.78 52.89
C ARG A 2 -0.75 1.89 53.03
N LEU A 3 -1.94 2.48 53.19
CA LEU A 3 -3.21 1.71 53.20
C LEU A 3 -3.55 1.11 51.83
N ALA A 4 -3.31 1.85 50.75
CA ALA A 4 -3.61 1.40 49.38
C ALA A 4 -2.68 0.24 48.95
N MET A 5 -1.43 0.23 49.43
CA MET A 5 -0.50 -0.89 49.21
C MET A 5 -0.93 -2.17 49.96
N TYR A 6 -1.51 -2.03 51.15
CA TYR A 6 -1.94 -3.18 51.95
C TYR A 6 -3.20 -3.87 51.36
N GLN A 7 -4.11 -3.10 50.74
CA GLN A 7 -5.27 -3.63 50.02
C GLN A 7 -4.92 -4.32 48.69
N LEU A 8 -3.83 -3.91 48.03
CA LEU A 8 -3.34 -4.56 46.81
C LEU A 8 -2.66 -5.91 47.10
N LEU A 9 -1.95 -6.02 48.22
CA LEU A 9 -1.27 -7.27 48.62
C LEU A 9 -2.26 -8.35 49.12
N THR A 10 -3.35 -7.97 49.78
CA THR A 10 -4.39 -8.93 50.20
C THR A 10 -5.21 -9.46 49.03
N ASN A 11 -5.48 -8.64 48.00
CA ASN A 11 -6.21 -9.09 46.79
C ASN A 11 -5.38 -10.04 45.91
N VAL A 12 -4.04 -9.91 45.90
CA VAL A 12 -3.16 -10.84 45.17
C VAL A 12 -3.07 -12.20 45.87
N SER A 13 -3.11 -12.22 47.21
CA SER A 13 -3.07 -13.47 48.01
C SER A 13 -4.37 -14.30 47.94
N LEU A 14 -5.52 -13.66 47.69
CA LEU A 14 -6.83 -14.33 47.59
C LEU A 14 -7.09 -14.93 46.20
N ASN A 15 -6.44 -14.41 45.15
CA ASN A 15 -6.58 -14.95 43.79
C ASN A 15 -5.62 -16.12 43.51
N SER A 16 -4.53 -16.26 44.26
CA SER A 16 -3.61 -17.40 44.14
C SER A 16 -4.17 -18.71 44.72
N THR A 17 -5.09 -18.66 45.69
CA THR A 17 -5.72 -19.85 46.28
C THR A 17 -6.87 -20.41 45.43
N ASN A 18 -7.51 -19.59 44.59
CA ASN A 18 -8.58 -20.04 43.69
C ASN A 18 -8.10 -20.72 42.40
N ILE A 19 -6.81 -20.62 42.06
CA ILE A 19 -6.24 -21.23 40.84
C ILE A 19 -5.74 -22.66 41.09
N LEU A 20 -5.65 -23.10 42.35
CA LEU A 20 -5.15 -24.43 42.73
C LEU A 20 -6.22 -25.53 42.82
N GLN A 21 -7.50 -25.25 42.57
CA GLN A 21 -8.57 -26.27 42.65
C GLN A 21 -9.10 -26.80 41.30
N ASN A 22 -8.65 -26.29 40.15
CA ASN A 22 -9.14 -26.75 38.85
C ASN A 22 -8.01 -27.09 37.88
N LYS A 23 -7.33 -28.23 38.07
CA LYS A 23 -6.60 -28.93 37.01
C LYS A 23 -6.62 -30.45 37.23
N THR A 24 -7.52 -31.11 36.53
CA THR A 24 -7.33 -32.51 36.11
C THR A 24 -6.85 -32.53 34.66
N SER A 25 -5.82 -33.36 34.44
CA SER A 25 -5.33 -33.89 33.17
C SER A 25 -4.38 -33.05 32.28
N PHE A 26 -3.31 -33.75 31.88
CA PHE A 26 -2.29 -33.52 30.86
C PHE A 26 -0.98 -32.80 31.24
N GLN A 27 0.08 -33.63 31.31
CA GLN A 27 1.52 -33.34 31.34
C GLN A 27 2.00 -32.71 30.02
N VAL A 28 3.01 -31.84 30.08
CA VAL A 28 4.40 -32.04 29.57
C VAL A 28 5.24 -30.75 29.82
N ASP A 29 6.32 -30.95 30.56
CA ASP A 29 7.62 -30.26 30.73
C ASP A 29 7.92 -28.83 30.20
N SER A 30 8.17 -27.89 31.12
CA SER A 30 9.37 -27.04 31.17
C SER A 30 9.40 -26.21 32.46
N LEU A 31 10.22 -26.62 33.45
CA LEU A 31 10.43 -25.91 34.71
C LEU A 31 11.32 -24.67 34.50
N ILE A 32 10.75 -23.47 34.59
CA ILE A 32 11.50 -22.22 34.80
C ILE A 32 11.59 -22.00 36.31
N ASP A 33 12.82 -21.85 36.80
CA ASP A 33 13.19 -21.76 38.21
C ASP A 33 12.69 -20.43 38.82
N THR A 34 11.51 -20.48 39.46
CA THR A 34 10.76 -19.30 39.92
C THR A 34 11.41 -18.58 41.12
N GLU A 35 12.30 -19.24 41.87
CA GLU A 35 13.00 -18.64 43.02
C GLU A 35 14.10 -17.64 42.60
N SER A 36 14.75 -17.86 41.45
CA SER A 36 15.78 -16.97 40.89
C SER A 36 15.20 -15.62 40.46
N VAL A 37 14.02 -15.63 39.84
CA VAL A 37 13.36 -14.43 39.33
C VAL A 37 12.86 -13.54 40.48
N VAL A 38 12.28 -14.15 41.53
CA VAL A 38 11.79 -13.41 42.70
C VAL A 38 12.94 -12.78 43.48
N THR A 39 14.06 -13.49 43.60
CA THR A 39 15.25 -13.00 44.31
C THR A 39 15.90 -11.82 43.57
N ASN A 40 16.01 -11.90 42.24
CA ASN A 40 16.50 -10.78 41.41
C ASN A 40 15.58 -9.56 41.44
N TYR A 41 14.27 -9.77 41.47
CA TYR A 41 13.30 -8.68 41.62
C TYR A 41 13.44 -7.98 42.98
N TYR A 42 13.62 -8.74 44.07
CA TYR A 42 13.78 -8.20 45.42
C TYR A 42 15.09 -7.42 45.60
N LEU A 43 16.20 -7.90 45.00
CA LEU A 43 17.49 -7.20 45.00
C LEU A 43 17.43 -5.88 44.22
N THR A 44 16.70 -5.85 43.11
CA THR A 44 16.50 -4.65 42.28
C THR A 44 15.69 -3.59 43.04
N LEU A 45 14.62 -4.01 43.72
CA LEU A 45 13.83 -3.14 44.59
C LEU A 45 14.65 -2.54 45.73
N LYS A 46 15.53 -3.33 46.39
CA LYS A 46 16.45 -2.81 47.42
C LYS A 46 17.45 -1.78 46.87
N LYS A 47 17.98 -1.99 45.66
CA LYS A 47 18.87 -1.02 44.98
C LYS A 47 18.15 0.31 44.71
N HIS A 48 16.93 0.27 44.19
CA HIS A 48 16.14 1.48 43.95
C HIS A 48 15.78 2.23 45.23
N GLN A 49 15.43 1.51 46.30
CA GLN A 49 15.13 2.13 47.59
C GLN A 49 16.34 2.85 48.20
N LYS A 50 17.56 2.32 48.00
CA LYS A 50 18.81 2.94 48.45
C LYS A 50 19.15 4.19 47.61
N SER A 51 18.85 4.18 46.32
CA SER A 51 19.05 5.33 45.42
C SER A 51 18.08 6.48 45.76
N LEU A 52 16.81 6.18 46.00
CA LEU A 52 15.80 7.16 46.44
C LEU A 52 16.17 7.80 47.78
N LYS A 53 16.67 7.02 48.75
CA LYS A 53 17.15 7.57 50.03
C LYS A 53 18.33 8.54 49.86
N ARG A 54 19.24 8.26 48.92
CA ARG A 54 20.36 9.17 48.57
C ARG A 54 19.88 10.45 47.91
N LEU A 55 18.88 10.37 47.04
CA LEU A 55 18.30 11.53 46.35
C LEU A 55 17.58 12.47 47.35
N ILE A 56 16.82 11.90 48.28
CA ILE A 56 16.12 12.65 49.34
C ILE A 56 17.14 13.33 50.28
N HIS A 57 18.24 12.66 50.62
CA HIS A 57 19.30 13.26 51.44
C HIS A 57 20.08 14.37 50.71
N LYS A 58 20.19 14.29 49.37
CA LYS A 58 20.82 15.32 48.54
C LYS A 58 19.95 16.57 48.40
N GLN A 59 18.63 16.42 48.35
CA GLN A 59 17.71 17.57 48.32
C GLN A 59 17.55 18.27 49.67
N GLN A 60 17.69 17.56 50.79
CA GLN A 60 17.64 18.15 52.14
C GLN A 60 18.89 18.97 52.52
N ARG A 61 19.99 18.87 51.77
CA ARG A 61 21.21 19.68 51.97
C ARG A 61 21.24 21.00 51.19
N LEU A 62 20.25 21.27 50.32
CA LEU A 62 20.23 22.43 49.42
C LEU A 62 19.08 23.42 49.69
N GLY A 63 18.61 23.55 50.94
CA GLY A 63 17.60 24.55 51.28
C GLY A 63 17.75 25.13 52.68
N LYS A 64 18.30 26.36 52.79
CA LYS A 64 17.88 27.46 53.69
C LYS A 64 18.71 28.75 53.45
N ASN A 65 17.98 29.80 53.07
CA ASN A 65 18.33 31.23 52.83
C ASN A 65 18.63 32.00 54.15
N PRO A 66 19.24 33.24 54.19
CA PRO A 66 18.57 34.50 53.78
C PRO A 66 19.43 35.66 53.19
N THR A 67 18.68 36.63 52.66
CA THR A 67 18.96 37.95 52.04
C THR A 67 19.92 38.92 52.76
N ILE A 68 20.67 39.73 52.00
CA ILE A 68 20.94 41.19 52.16
C ILE A 68 21.58 41.76 50.86
N SER A 69 21.32 43.04 50.60
CA SER A 69 21.56 43.84 49.40
C SER A 69 22.92 44.55 49.31
N LYS A 70 23.18 45.12 48.10
CA LYS A 70 24.08 46.26 47.70
C LYS A 70 25.43 45.96 47.01
N THR A 71 25.47 46.34 45.72
CA THR A 71 26.50 47.09 44.96
C THR A 71 27.97 46.61 44.80
N ALA A 72 28.37 46.64 43.51
CA ALA A 72 29.64 47.15 42.95
C ALA A 72 30.89 46.23 42.76
N LEU A 73 31.38 46.31 41.51
CA LEU A 73 32.79 46.42 41.07
C LEU A 73 33.67 45.16 40.86
N THR A 74 33.94 44.92 39.56
CA THR A 74 35.23 44.77 38.86
C THR A 74 36.30 43.74 39.26
N SER A 75 36.88 43.18 38.18
CA SER A 75 38.29 42.81 37.94
C SER A 75 38.72 41.33 38.09
N SER A 76 39.01 40.76 36.92
CA SER A 76 40.18 39.94 36.52
C SER A 76 41.15 39.46 37.61
N LEU A 77 41.57 38.18 37.53
CA LEU A 77 42.97 37.77 37.30
C LEU A 77 43.13 36.23 37.27
N THR A 78 44.19 35.83 36.56
CA THR A 78 44.65 34.54 36.01
C THR A 78 45.27 33.53 36.99
N MET A 79 45.13 32.23 36.64
CA MET A 79 45.96 30.99 36.79
C MET A 79 47.33 31.07 37.53
N PRO A 80 47.86 30.02 38.25
CA PRO A 80 48.30 28.73 37.65
C PRO A 80 48.32 27.45 38.56
N THR A 81 48.71 26.33 37.92
CA THR A 81 48.94 24.90 38.31
C THR A 81 49.98 24.64 39.42
N PRO A 82 50.05 23.45 40.09
CA PRO A 82 50.86 22.32 39.58
C PRO A 82 50.34 20.87 39.83
N SER A 83 50.91 19.98 39.03
CA SER A 83 51.04 18.50 39.01
C SER A 83 51.26 17.82 40.40
N GLU A 84 50.96 16.54 40.65
CA GLU A 84 51.43 15.30 39.97
C GLU A 84 50.56 14.04 40.26
N SER A 85 50.43 13.21 39.21
CA SER A 85 50.23 11.75 39.06
C SER A 85 49.73 10.81 40.19
N LEU A 86 48.70 10.01 39.87
CA LEU A 86 48.82 8.55 39.56
C LEU A 86 47.48 7.92 39.07
N SER A 87 47.47 7.52 37.79
CA SER A 87 46.74 6.46 37.05
C SER A 87 45.47 5.79 37.62
N ILE A 88 44.31 5.96 36.97
CA ILE A 88 43.24 4.93 36.80
C ILE A 88 42.47 5.13 35.47
N ILE A 89 42.62 4.14 34.57
CA ILE A 89 41.72 3.61 33.52
C ILE A 89 40.52 4.48 33.10
N SER A 90 40.59 5.02 31.87
CA SER A 90 39.52 5.73 31.15
C SER A 90 38.46 4.75 30.60
N SER A 91 37.20 5.01 30.93
CA SER A 91 36.04 4.52 30.18
C SER A 91 35.45 5.71 29.44
N ASP A 92 35.87 5.87 28.18
CA ASP A 92 35.43 6.99 27.35
C ASP A 92 33.94 6.89 27.05
N THR A 93 33.31 8.04 27.26
CA THR A 93 31.93 8.33 26.93
C THR A 93 31.91 8.62 25.43
N PHE A 94 31.33 7.73 24.62
CA PHE A 94 31.12 8.02 23.20
C PHE A 94 30.08 9.14 23.07
N ASN A 95 30.57 10.37 22.91
CA ASN A 95 29.84 11.40 22.18
C ASN A 95 29.84 10.96 20.71
N MET A 96 28.67 10.63 20.18
CA MET A 96 28.52 10.40 18.74
C MET A 96 28.48 11.76 18.05
N ASP A 97 29.49 12.04 17.24
CA ASP A 97 29.56 13.21 16.37
C ASP A 97 28.58 13.02 15.18
N ASN A 98 28.10 14.12 14.59
CA ASN A 98 27.21 14.12 13.41
C ASN A 98 27.78 13.38 12.17
N ASN A 99 29.04 12.96 12.18
CA ASN A 99 29.70 12.26 11.08
C ASN A 99 29.29 10.77 10.96
N ASP A 100 28.81 10.12 12.02
CA ASP A 100 28.47 8.68 11.98
C ASP A 100 27.16 8.39 11.22
N TYR A 101 26.27 9.39 11.08
CA TYR A 101 25.06 9.26 10.26
C TYR A 101 25.35 9.35 8.76
N GLU A 102 26.36 10.10 8.32
CA GLU A 102 26.77 10.14 6.91
C GLU A 102 27.48 8.84 6.48
N GLU A 103 28.15 8.13 7.41
CA GLU A 103 28.86 6.88 7.10
C GLU A 103 27.94 5.65 6.94
N LEU A 104 26.70 5.72 7.45
CA LEU A 104 25.65 4.72 7.24
C LEU A 104 24.96 4.87 5.86
N ASP A 105 24.95 6.09 5.30
CA ASP A 105 24.26 6.46 4.06
C ASP A 105 25.02 6.04 2.78
N HIS A 106 26.21 5.43 2.92
CA HIS A 106 27.12 5.14 1.81
C HIS A 106 27.60 3.69 1.68
N ARG A 107 27.18 2.79 2.57
CA ARG A 107 27.49 1.36 2.35
C ARG A 107 26.74 0.88 1.08
N PRO A 108 27.25 -0.05 0.28
CA PRO A 108 26.48 -0.65 -0.82
C PRO A 108 25.56 -1.77 -0.29
N ILE A 109 24.35 -1.94 -0.87
CA ILE A 109 23.51 -3.09 -0.53
C ILE A 109 24.27 -4.35 -0.92
N THR A 110 24.28 -5.37 -0.05
CA THR A 110 25.00 -6.62 -0.33
C THR A 110 24.07 -7.64 -0.99
N ARG A 111 24.67 -8.63 -1.65
CA ARG A 111 23.94 -9.73 -2.29
C ARG A 111 23.08 -10.50 -1.29
N GLU A 112 23.58 -10.68 -0.07
CA GLU A 112 22.89 -11.42 1.00
C GLU A 112 21.62 -10.71 1.46
N ILE A 113 21.71 -9.37 1.65
CA ILE A 113 20.54 -8.55 2.03
C ILE A 113 19.48 -8.60 0.93
N MET A 114 19.89 -8.49 -0.34
CA MET A 114 18.96 -8.58 -1.46
C MET A 114 18.33 -9.98 -1.56
N SER A 115 19.10 -11.05 -1.33
CA SER A 115 18.60 -12.44 -1.33
C SER A 115 17.58 -12.69 -0.20
N ASP A 116 17.84 -12.21 1.02
CA ASP A 116 16.87 -12.26 2.12
C ASP A 116 15.60 -11.48 1.77
N TYR A 117 15.73 -10.28 1.18
CA TYR A 117 14.57 -9.50 0.75
C TYR A 117 13.75 -10.22 -0.34
N LEU A 118 14.39 -10.76 -1.37
CA LEU A 118 13.70 -11.41 -2.49
C LEU A 118 12.98 -12.71 -2.06
N SER A 119 13.51 -13.41 -1.06
CA SER A 119 12.90 -14.62 -0.50
C SER A 119 11.77 -14.31 0.48
N THR A 120 11.92 -13.27 1.32
CA THR A 120 10.97 -12.99 2.41
C THR A 120 9.91 -11.97 2.04
N ARG A 121 10.19 -11.09 1.06
CA ARG A 121 9.27 -10.07 0.54
C ARG A 121 8.64 -9.18 1.62
N ARG A 122 9.38 -8.84 2.67
CA ARG A 122 8.90 -8.03 3.82
C ARG A 122 8.77 -6.53 3.52
N HIS A 123 8.25 -6.17 2.35
CA HIS A 123 8.06 -4.78 1.96
C HIS A 123 6.88 -4.12 2.69
N ARG A 124 6.91 -2.78 2.72
CA ARG A 124 5.78 -1.92 3.08
C ARG A 124 4.99 -1.62 1.81
N THR A 125 3.68 -1.81 1.86
CA THR A 125 2.75 -1.48 0.76
C THR A 125 1.76 -0.42 1.19
N VAL A 126 1.59 0.61 0.35
CA VAL A 126 0.48 1.57 0.42
C VAL A 126 -0.43 1.33 -0.79
N THR A 127 -1.69 0.98 -0.53
CA THR A 127 -2.70 0.80 -1.58
C THR A 127 -3.81 1.83 -1.42
N ILE A 128 -4.06 2.61 -2.47
CA ILE A 128 -5.09 3.64 -2.53
C ILE A 128 -6.20 3.15 -3.45
N PHE A 129 -7.37 2.89 -2.90
CA PHE A 129 -8.57 2.55 -3.67
C PHE A 129 -9.47 3.77 -3.80
N HIS A 130 -9.99 4.00 -5.00
CA HIS A 130 -10.89 5.12 -5.28
C HIS A 130 -11.80 4.83 -6.47
N ALA A 131 -12.82 5.66 -6.65
CA ALA A 131 -13.64 5.64 -7.85
C ALA A 131 -12.93 6.34 -9.02
N LYS A 132 -13.19 5.91 -10.26
CA LYS A 132 -12.64 6.54 -11.47
C LYS A 132 -13.28 7.89 -11.80
N VAL A 133 -14.46 8.17 -11.23
CA VAL A 133 -15.17 9.43 -11.43
C VAL A 133 -15.59 10.05 -10.11
N ALA A 134 -15.64 11.38 -10.08
CA ALA A 134 -16.12 12.17 -8.94
C ALA A 134 -17.14 13.20 -9.40
N GLN A 135 -18.23 13.35 -8.65
CA GLN A 135 -19.26 14.34 -8.95
C GLN A 135 -18.95 15.69 -8.28
N LYS A 136 -19.05 16.79 -9.03
CA LYS A 136 -18.89 18.15 -8.50
C LYS A 136 -19.99 18.53 -7.50
N SER A 137 -19.57 19.23 -6.46
CA SER A 137 -20.37 19.94 -5.48
C SER A 137 -20.67 21.35 -5.98
N TYR A 138 -21.91 21.82 -5.92
CA TYR A 138 -22.30 23.13 -6.45
C TYR A 138 -22.72 24.08 -5.33
N GLY A 139 -22.15 25.29 -5.32
CA GLY A 139 -22.42 26.27 -4.26
C GLY A 139 -22.06 25.70 -2.89
N ASN A 140 -23.03 25.67 -1.98
CA ASN A 140 -22.83 25.17 -0.61
C ASN A 140 -23.15 23.67 -0.43
N GLU A 141 -23.68 22.98 -1.45
CA GLU A 141 -23.99 21.54 -1.39
C GLU A 141 -22.69 20.73 -1.41
N LYS A 142 -22.47 19.83 -0.43
CA LYS A 142 -21.32 18.92 -0.43
C LYS A 142 -21.70 17.52 -0.93
N ARG A 143 -21.15 17.13 -2.07
CA ARG A 143 -21.27 15.79 -2.65
C ARG A 143 -19.99 15.02 -2.40
N PHE A 144 -19.99 14.26 -1.31
CA PHE A 144 -18.85 13.42 -0.95
C PHE A 144 -18.60 12.32 -1.99
N PHE A 145 -17.34 11.95 -2.16
CA PHE A 145 -16.94 10.87 -3.06
C PHE A 145 -17.56 9.55 -2.59
N CYS A 146 -18.07 8.76 -3.55
CA CYS A 146 -18.78 7.53 -3.25
C CYS A 146 -18.49 6.48 -4.34
N PRO A 147 -17.86 5.34 -3.99
CA PRO A 147 -17.39 4.97 -2.65
C PRO A 147 -16.31 5.93 -2.10
N PRO A 148 -16.19 6.06 -0.76
CA PRO A 148 -15.17 6.91 -0.16
C PRO A 148 -13.77 6.35 -0.50
N PRO A 149 -12.82 7.18 -0.96
CA PRO A 149 -11.45 6.72 -1.15
C PRO A 149 -10.89 6.13 0.13
N CYS A 150 -10.17 5.02 0.02
CA CYS A 150 -9.56 4.37 1.17
C CYS A 150 -8.10 4.03 0.91
N VAL A 151 -7.34 4.00 2.01
CA VAL A 151 -5.92 3.72 2.04
C VAL A 151 -5.72 2.50 2.92
N TYR A 152 -5.01 1.52 2.38
CA TYR A 152 -4.57 0.32 3.08
C TYR A 152 -3.06 0.38 3.21
N LEU A 153 -2.56 0.11 4.41
CA LEU A 153 -1.15 -0.07 4.68
C LEU A 153 -0.97 -1.53 5.09
N SER A 154 -0.29 -2.27 4.23
CA SER A 154 -0.20 -3.74 4.30
C SER A 154 1.20 -4.21 3.96
N GLY A 155 1.53 -5.43 4.34
CA GLY A 155 2.88 -5.99 4.26
C GLY A 155 3.56 -6.02 5.63
N GLU A 156 4.38 -7.05 5.85
CA GLU A 156 5.02 -7.30 7.15
C GLU A 156 5.93 -6.16 7.60
N GLY A 157 6.44 -5.36 6.65
CA GLY A 157 7.26 -4.19 6.94
C GLY A 157 6.56 -3.10 7.76
N TRP A 158 5.22 -3.10 7.87
CA TRP A 158 4.48 -2.16 8.72
C TRP A 158 4.34 -2.61 10.19
N ASN A 159 4.75 -3.84 10.50
CA ASN A 159 4.64 -4.39 11.84
C ASN A 159 5.79 -3.91 12.72
N SER A 160 5.46 -3.34 13.87
CA SER A 160 6.36 -2.66 14.83
C SER A 160 7.43 -3.56 15.48
N HIS A 161 7.44 -4.86 15.18
CA HIS A 161 8.43 -5.81 15.69
C HIS A 161 9.73 -5.84 14.87
N PHE A 162 9.70 -5.45 13.60
CA PHE A 162 10.90 -5.46 12.75
C PHE A 162 11.82 -4.26 13.04
N ASP A 163 11.25 -3.06 13.21
CA ASP A 163 12.03 -1.84 13.51
C ASP A 163 12.78 -1.92 14.86
N LYS A 164 12.36 -2.82 15.77
CA LYS A 164 13.00 -3.02 17.08
C LYS A 164 14.16 -4.03 17.09
N SER A 165 14.29 -4.86 16.04
CA SER A 165 15.35 -5.87 15.98
C SER A 165 16.69 -5.31 15.53
N CYS A 166 16.69 -4.19 14.80
CA CYS A 166 17.90 -3.58 14.24
C CYS A 166 18.49 -2.48 15.13
N CYS A 167 17.69 -1.90 16.04
CA CYS A 167 18.11 -0.83 16.94
C CYS A 167 18.06 -1.29 18.40
N SER A 168 19.23 -1.45 19.02
CA SER A 168 19.39 -1.79 20.45
C SER A 168 19.09 -0.61 21.37
N SER A 169 17.96 0.08 21.19
CA SER A 169 17.54 1.22 22.01
C SER A 169 16.07 1.05 22.41
N SER A 170 15.89 0.50 23.61
CA SER A 170 14.60 0.23 24.26
C SER A 170 13.87 1.48 24.76
N LEU A 171 13.90 2.59 24.01
CA LEU A 171 13.33 3.89 24.44
C LEU A 171 12.25 4.47 23.51
N TYR A 172 11.91 3.83 22.39
CA TYR A 172 10.80 4.30 21.54
C TYR A 172 9.45 3.84 22.10
N GLU A 173 8.80 4.73 22.85
CA GLU A 173 7.36 4.71 23.09
C GLU A 173 6.59 4.81 21.76
N GLN A 174 5.33 4.37 21.78
CA GLN A 174 4.49 4.08 20.60
C GLN A 174 4.53 5.14 19.48
N GLU A 175 5.26 4.86 18.40
CA GLU A 175 5.14 5.65 17.16
C GLU A 175 3.72 5.49 16.58
N HIS A 176 3.03 6.61 16.40
CA HIS A 176 1.70 6.64 15.79
C HIS A 176 1.81 7.03 14.32
N LEU A 177 1.18 6.26 13.44
CA LEU A 177 1.12 6.59 12.03
C LEU A 177 -0.06 7.52 11.75
N CYS A 178 0.18 8.60 11.01
CA CYS A 178 -0.85 9.53 10.58
C CYS A 178 -0.84 9.62 9.04
N ALA A 179 -1.99 9.35 8.43
CA ALA A 179 -2.20 9.62 7.00
C ALA A 179 -3.18 10.77 6.82
N MET A 180 -2.93 11.60 5.82
CA MET A 180 -3.78 12.70 5.41
C MET A 180 -4.04 12.62 3.90
N ILE A 181 -5.25 12.98 3.47
CA ILE A 181 -5.66 12.90 2.06
C ILE A 181 -6.20 14.24 1.56
N GLY A 182 -5.84 14.64 0.35
CA GLY A 182 -6.29 15.88 -0.29
C GLY A 182 -6.44 15.75 -1.81
N ILE A 183 -7.05 16.77 -2.44
CA ILE A 183 -7.28 16.87 -3.89
C ILE A 183 -6.46 18.04 -4.51
N SER A 184 -5.91 18.93 -3.68
CA SER A 184 -5.07 20.04 -4.11
C SER A 184 -3.78 19.53 -4.77
N GLU A 185 -3.29 20.23 -5.78
CA GLU A 185 -1.98 19.91 -6.35
C GLU A 185 -0.89 20.13 -5.30
N PRO A 186 0.12 19.24 -5.21
CA PRO A 186 1.28 19.50 -4.38
C PRO A 186 2.05 20.67 -5.01
N LEU A 187 2.04 21.82 -4.35
CA LEU A 187 2.93 22.93 -4.71
C LEU A 187 4.36 22.51 -4.34
N TYR A 188 5.17 22.17 -5.34
CA TYR A 188 6.61 22.00 -5.16
C TYR A 188 7.28 23.38 -5.14
N SER A 189 7.05 24.19 -4.11
CA SER A 189 7.95 25.32 -3.83
C SER A 189 9.04 24.86 -2.86
N ASN A 190 10.28 25.07 -3.26
CA ASN A 190 11.46 24.87 -2.43
C ASN A 190 11.45 25.91 -1.32
N GLU A 191 10.79 25.64 -0.20
CA GLU A 191 11.02 26.35 1.05
C GLU A 191 10.40 25.57 2.21
N HIS A 192 11.19 25.46 3.27
CA HIS A 192 10.86 24.80 4.51
C HIS A 192 9.53 25.29 5.10
N GLU A 193 8.74 24.34 5.62
CA GLU A 193 7.80 24.53 6.73
C GLU A 193 6.77 25.67 6.61
N ASN A 194 5.70 25.46 5.82
CA ASN A 194 4.29 25.79 6.18
C ASN A 194 3.30 25.54 5.03
N TYR A 195 3.37 24.36 4.38
CA TYR A 195 2.30 24.00 3.44
C TYR A 195 1.00 23.74 4.17
N GLN A 196 -0.09 24.27 3.59
CA GLN A 196 -1.49 24.12 3.99
C GLN A 196 -1.89 22.65 4.25
N SER A 197 -1.50 22.11 5.40
CA SER A 197 -2.12 20.93 6.00
C SER A 197 -3.61 21.18 6.28
N ASN A 198 -4.03 22.45 6.34
CA ASN A 198 -5.38 22.90 6.65
C ASN A 198 -6.46 22.43 5.65
N GLU A 199 -6.11 22.02 4.42
CA GLU A 199 -7.08 21.47 3.47
C GLU A 199 -7.07 19.93 3.39
N MET A 200 -6.04 19.26 3.90
CA MET A 200 -5.97 17.80 3.86
C MET A 200 -6.78 17.19 5.01
N GLN A 201 -7.61 16.22 4.68
CA GLN A 201 -8.38 15.47 5.66
C GLN A 201 -7.49 14.42 6.33
N LYS A 202 -7.38 14.44 7.66
CA LYS A 202 -6.75 13.36 8.43
C LYS A 202 -7.59 12.08 8.34
N LEU A 203 -6.92 10.95 8.09
CA LEU A 203 -7.52 9.62 8.10
C LEU A 203 -7.38 9.00 9.50
N SER A 204 -8.48 8.45 10.00
CA SER A 204 -8.46 7.55 11.16
C SER A 204 -7.95 6.19 10.68
N ILE A 205 -6.69 5.88 10.97
CA ILE A 205 -6.11 4.57 10.66
C ILE A 205 -6.44 3.63 11.81
N GLU A 206 -7.19 2.58 11.54
CA GLU A 206 -7.52 1.55 12.53
C GLU A 206 -6.30 0.66 12.79
N ASN A 207 -6.02 0.39 14.07
CA ASN A 207 -4.87 -0.42 14.50
C ASN A 207 -5.22 -1.91 14.40
N GLY A 208 -4.86 -2.54 13.28
CA GLY A 208 -4.90 -3.98 13.07
C GLY A 208 -3.69 -4.46 12.26
N ASN A 209 -3.65 -5.75 11.88
CA ASN A 209 -2.61 -6.30 11.00
C ASN A 209 -2.57 -5.59 9.63
N ILE A 210 -3.75 -5.15 9.16
CA ILE A 210 -3.89 -4.26 8.01
C ILE A 210 -4.43 -2.94 8.54
N LYS A 211 -3.65 -1.88 8.35
CA LYS A 211 -4.01 -0.53 8.78
C LYS A 211 -4.88 0.10 7.68
N TYR A 212 -6.13 0.39 8.00
CA TYR A 212 -7.13 0.93 7.06
C TYR A 212 -7.59 2.33 7.45
N GLY A 213 -7.73 3.22 6.47
CA GLY A 213 -8.36 4.53 6.65
C GLY A 213 -9.22 4.94 5.46
N SER A 214 -10.37 5.58 5.70
CA SER A 214 -11.30 6.01 4.65
C SER A 214 -11.66 7.50 4.71
N ALA A 215 -11.74 8.13 3.54
CA ALA A 215 -12.00 9.55 3.36
C ALA A 215 -13.49 9.83 3.09
N LYS A 216 -14.33 9.77 4.13
CA LYS A 216 -15.80 9.83 3.98
C LYS A 216 -16.34 11.23 3.66
N THR A 217 -15.55 12.28 3.88
CA THR A 217 -15.97 13.68 3.77
C THR A 217 -15.26 14.43 2.66
N LEU A 218 -14.57 13.72 1.76
CA LEU A 218 -13.83 14.32 0.65
C LEU A 218 -14.80 14.70 -0.49
N PHE A 219 -14.69 15.93 -1.00
CA PHE A 219 -15.51 16.45 -2.10
C PHE A 219 -14.71 17.43 -2.97
N ILE A 220 -15.19 17.69 -4.19
CA ILE A 220 -14.65 18.72 -5.09
C ILE A 220 -15.73 19.76 -5.41
N SER A 221 -15.41 21.04 -5.27
CA SER A 221 -16.32 22.17 -5.57
C SER A 221 -16.42 22.47 -7.07
N ASP A 222 -17.41 23.27 -7.44
CA ASP A 222 -17.61 23.79 -8.79
C ASP A 222 -16.70 24.97 -9.14
N THR A 223 -16.06 25.57 -8.12
CA THR A 223 -14.96 26.52 -8.30
C THR A 223 -13.74 25.85 -8.94
N ASP A 224 -13.49 24.57 -8.64
CA ASP A 224 -12.44 23.79 -9.28
C ASP A 224 -12.80 23.48 -10.74
N LYS A 225 -11.96 23.96 -11.67
CA LYS A 225 -12.16 23.84 -13.12
C LYS A 225 -11.44 22.64 -13.74
N ARG A 226 -10.64 21.90 -12.97
CA ARG A 226 -9.91 20.73 -13.47
C ARG A 226 -10.89 19.67 -13.98
N LYS A 227 -10.54 19.04 -15.11
CA LYS A 227 -11.30 17.92 -15.69
C LYS A 227 -10.92 16.58 -15.05
N TYR A 228 -9.68 16.47 -14.59
CA TYR A 228 -9.14 15.32 -13.89
C TYR A 228 -8.42 15.79 -12.64
N ILE A 229 -8.49 15.00 -11.59
CA ILE A 229 -7.78 15.23 -10.33
C ILE A 229 -7.05 13.94 -9.92
N ASN A 230 -6.07 14.08 -9.05
CA ASN A 230 -5.45 12.97 -8.33
C ASN A 230 -5.67 13.19 -6.83
N LEU A 231 -5.79 12.11 -6.07
CA LEU A 231 -5.75 12.16 -4.62
C LEU A 231 -4.29 12.16 -4.18
N ASN A 232 -3.96 13.00 -3.21
CA ASN A 232 -2.64 13.13 -2.64
C ASN A 232 -2.69 12.63 -1.19
N ILE A 233 -1.98 11.55 -0.89
CA ILE A 233 -1.95 10.90 0.42
C ILE A 233 -0.59 11.17 1.03
N LYS A 234 -0.55 11.99 2.08
CA LYS A 234 0.63 12.28 2.87
C LYS A 234 0.68 11.35 4.08
N ILE A 235 1.78 10.62 4.25
CA ILE A 235 1.98 9.74 5.41
C ILE A 235 3.15 10.25 6.25
N ILE A 236 2.93 10.36 7.56
CA ILE A 236 3.93 10.77 8.55
C ILE A 236 3.90 9.80 9.74
N TYR A 237 5.08 9.54 10.31
CA TYR A 237 5.21 9.05 11.67
C TYR A 237 5.13 10.24 12.63
N THR A 238 4.34 10.10 13.70
CA THR A 238 4.25 11.08 14.77
C THR A 238 4.76 10.45 16.04
N ASP A 239 5.80 11.05 16.62
CA ASP A 239 6.31 10.70 17.95
C ASP A 239 5.67 11.59 19.03
N ASN A 240 5.59 11.08 20.25
CA ASN A 240 5.12 11.79 21.45
C ASN A 240 5.96 13.06 21.75
N TYR A 241 7.21 13.10 21.26
CA TYR A 241 8.12 14.24 21.40
C TYR A 241 8.07 15.25 20.22
N GLN A 242 7.02 15.20 19.39
CA GLN A 242 6.77 16.14 18.27
C GLN A 242 7.76 16.08 17.10
N SER A 243 8.68 15.11 17.06
CA SER A 243 9.43 14.82 15.83
C SER A 243 8.52 14.08 14.86
N ASN A 244 8.14 14.74 13.76
CA ASN A 244 7.34 14.12 12.70
C ASN A 244 8.29 13.63 11.60
N SER A 245 8.45 12.32 11.46
CA SER A 245 9.19 11.75 10.33
C SER A 245 8.26 11.61 9.12
N TYR A 246 8.64 12.22 8.00
CA TYR A 246 7.83 12.24 6.79
C TYR A 246 8.18 11.07 5.86
N ILE A 247 7.24 10.15 5.68
CA ILE A 247 7.44 8.97 4.82
C ILE A 247 7.37 9.35 3.35
N GLY A 248 6.34 10.11 2.96
CA GLY A 248 6.15 10.46 1.56
C GLY A 248 4.74 10.92 1.19
N LEU A 249 4.63 11.34 -0.07
CA LEU A 249 3.39 11.73 -0.73
C LEU A 249 3.09 10.72 -1.85
N PHE A 250 1.95 10.05 -1.74
CA PHE A 250 1.50 9.03 -2.67
C PHE A 250 0.29 9.53 -3.45
N GLN A 251 0.28 9.29 -4.76
CA GLN A 251 -0.79 9.79 -5.62
C GLN A 251 -1.75 8.68 -6.04
N SER A 252 -3.04 8.99 -6.20
CA SER A 252 -3.96 8.04 -6.83
C SER A 252 -3.84 8.07 -8.35
N GLN A 253 -4.50 7.12 -9.02
CA GLN A 253 -4.78 7.26 -10.45
C GLN A 253 -5.70 8.46 -10.72
N LYS A 254 -5.72 8.93 -11.98
CA LYS A 254 -6.54 10.08 -12.39
C LYS A 254 -8.03 9.79 -12.19
N ILE A 255 -8.73 10.73 -11.56
CA ILE A 255 -10.18 10.70 -11.34
C ILE A 255 -10.82 11.75 -12.24
N LYS A 256 -11.74 11.33 -13.10
CA LYS A 256 -12.47 12.23 -13.99
C LYS A 256 -13.58 12.95 -13.23
N VAL A 257 -13.61 14.27 -13.34
CA VAL A 257 -14.61 15.10 -12.68
C VAL A 257 -15.82 15.30 -13.58
N ILE A 258 -17.01 14.99 -13.06
CA ILE A 258 -18.28 15.09 -13.79
C ILE A 258 -19.27 16.03 -13.08
N SER A 259 -20.11 16.71 -13.86
CA SER A 259 -21.14 17.62 -13.32
C SER A 259 -22.32 16.85 -12.71
N LYS A 260 -22.90 15.93 -13.48
CA LYS A 260 -23.97 15.03 -13.07
C LYS A 260 -23.89 13.70 -13.85
N PRO A 261 -24.35 12.59 -13.28
CA PRO A 261 -24.57 11.36 -14.03
C PRO A 261 -25.51 11.63 -15.22
N SER A 262 -25.19 11.07 -16.38
CA SER A 262 -26.03 11.25 -17.57
C SER A 262 -27.35 10.50 -17.40
N LYS A 263 -28.48 11.20 -17.58
CA LYS A 263 -29.82 10.61 -17.71
C LYS A 263 -30.20 10.29 -19.16
N LYS A 264 -29.44 10.79 -20.13
CA LYS A 264 -29.66 10.47 -21.54
C LYS A 264 -29.17 9.06 -21.83
N LYS A 265 -29.77 8.42 -22.84
CA LYS A 265 -29.25 7.14 -23.34
C LYS A 265 -27.76 7.27 -23.60
N GLN A 266 -26.97 6.42 -22.94
CA GLN A 266 -25.52 6.47 -23.09
C GLN A 266 -25.16 6.01 -24.50
N SER A 267 -24.27 6.74 -25.16
CA SER A 267 -23.72 6.34 -26.45
C SER A 267 -22.31 5.79 -26.25
N ILE A 268 -21.98 4.74 -27.00
CA ILE A 268 -20.62 4.17 -27.07
C ILE A 268 -19.60 5.23 -27.50
N LYS A 269 -20.02 6.29 -28.22
CA LYS A 269 -19.15 7.42 -28.58
C LYS A 269 -18.54 8.13 -27.38
N ASN A 270 -19.13 8.02 -26.18
CA ASN A 270 -18.56 8.51 -24.94
C ASN A 270 -18.06 7.34 -24.08
N ALA A 271 -17.07 6.63 -24.62
CA ALA A 271 -16.51 5.41 -24.05
C ALA A 271 -15.96 5.59 -22.63
N GLU A 272 -15.44 6.76 -22.27
CA GLU A 272 -14.86 7.02 -20.95
C GLU A 272 -15.86 6.91 -19.79
N LEU A 273 -17.16 7.04 -20.06
CA LEU A 273 -18.20 6.86 -19.04
C LEU A 273 -18.84 5.47 -19.10
N CYS A 274 -18.57 4.68 -20.12
CA CYS A 274 -19.08 3.31 -20.22
C CYS A 274 -18.24 2.36 -19.35
N ILE A 275 -18.85 1.25 -18.94
CA ILE A 275 -18.18 0.20 -18.19
C ILE A 275 -17.78 -0.91 -19.16
N GLN A 276 -16.49 -1.25 -19.20
CA GLN A 276 -15.95 -2.30 -20.05
C GLN A 276 -15.82 -3.62 -19.29
N SER A 277 -16.04 -4.73 -19.99
CA SER A 277 -15.79 -6.08 -19.49
C SER A 277 -14.34 -6.23 -19.00
N GLY A 278 -14.14 -6.91 -17.86
CA GLY A 278 -12.85 -7.09 -17.22
C GLY A 278 -12.37 -5.89 -16.39
N THR A 279 -13.10 -4.78 -16.36
CA THR A 279 -12.79 -3.65 -15.47
C THR A 279 -13.33 -3.87 -14.06
N LYS A 280 -12.82 -3.08 -13.10
CA LYS A 280 -13.23 -3.14 -11.70
C LYS A 280 -14.34 -2.13 -11.42
N ILE A 281 -15.32 -2.55 -10.62
CA ILE A 281 -16.45 -1.74 -10.19
C ILE A 281 -16.66 -1.85 -8.68
N ALA A 282 -17.32 -0.86 -8.09
CA ALA A 282 -17.98 -0.95 -6.81
C ALA A 282 -19.49 -0.84 -7.00
N LEU A 283 -20.22 -1.50 -6.11
CA LEU A 283 -21.67 -1.46 -6.05
C LEU A 283 -22.10 -0.90 -4.70
N PHE A 284 -23.00 0.08 -4.72
CA PHE A 284 -23.56 0.62 -3.49
C PHE A 284 -25.06 0.89 -3.60
N ASN A 285 -25.77 0.66 -2.51
CA ASN A 285 -27.18 0.98 -2.36
C ASN A 285 -27.31 2.20 -1.46
N ARG A 286 -28.29 3.07 -1.77
CA ARG A 286 -28.71 4.17 -0.89
C ARG A 286 -30.21 4.09 -0.67
N LEU A 287 -30.61 3.46 0.43
CA LEU A 287 -32.02 3.32 0.80
C LEU A 287 -32.66 4.71 0.93
N ARG A 288 -33.78 4.96 0.22
CA ARG A 288 -34.46 6.27 0.17
C ARG A 288 -33.55 7.44 -0.24
N SER A 289 -32.45 7.15 -0.96
CA SER A 289 -31.46 8.14 -1.40
C SER A 289 -30.79 8.94 -0.27
N GLN A 290 -30.67 8.36 0.93
CA GLN A 290 -29.99 8.97 2.07
C GLN A 290 -28.52 8.55 2.13
N ASN A 291 -27.61 9.46 2.55
CA ASN A 291 -26.18 9.16 2.62
C ASN A 291 -25.83 8.20 3.78
N VAL A 292 -26.49 8.35 4.93
CA VAL A 292 -26.26 7.53 6.13
C VAL A 292 -26.69 6.07 5.94
N SER A 293 -27.64 5.82 5.03
CA SER A 293 -28.10 4.48 4.67
C SER A 293 -27.26 3.84 3.56
N THR A 294 -26.14 4.45 3.16
CA THR A 294 -25.30 3.87 2.11
C THR A 294 -24.75 2.53 2.59
N ARG A 295 -24.90 1.50 1.75
CA ARG A 295 -24.30 0.19 1.95
C ARG A 295 -23.56 -0.21 0.69
N PHE A 296 -22.37 -0.74 0.85
CA PHE A 296 -21.51 -1.19 -0.24
C PHE A 296 -21.50 -2.70 -0.28
N LEU A 297 -21.55 -3.28 -1.47
CA LEU A 297 -21.30 -4.70 -1.62
C LEU A 297 -19.84 -4.97 -1.22
N HIS A 298 -19.61 -5.92 -0.32
CA HIS A 298 -18.29 -6.28 0.19
C HIS A 298 -18.22 -7.79 0.46
N VAL A 299 -17.01 -8.33 0.51
CA VAL A 299 -16.76 -9.74 0.86
C VAL A 299 -15.91 -9.73 2.11
N ASP A 300 -16.39 -10.35 3.18
CA ASP A 300 -15.64 -10.41 4.45
C ASP A 300 -14.49 -11.43 4.38
N GLU A 301 -13.72 -11.49 5.46
CA GLU A 301 -12.63 -12.45 5.65
C GLU A 301 -13.12 -13.91 5.58
N ASN A 302 -14.39 -14.16 5.91
CA ASN A 302 -15.05 -15.47 5.80
C ASN A 302 -15.49 -15.80 4.37
N LYS A 303 -15.10 -14.99 3.38
CA LYS A 303 -15.44 -15.15 1.96
C LYS A 303 -16.95 -15.07 1.70
N GLN A 304 -17.70 -14.37 2.55
CA GLN A 304 -19.14 -14.17 2.40
C GLN A 304 -19.49 -12.77 1.91
N PHE A 305 -20.42 -12.71 0.96
CA PHE A 305 -20.97 -11.45 0.46
C PHE A 305 -21.91 -10.83 1.51
N HIS A 306 -21.63 -9.59 1.86
CA HIS A 306 -22.45 -8.78 2.75
C HIS A 306 -22.53 -7.34 2.23
N ALA A 307 -23.44 -6.56 2.80
CA ALA A 307 -23.58 -5.14 2.51
C ALA A 307 -22.98 -4.35 3.68
N SER A 308 -21.80 -3.75 3.52
CA SER A 308 -21.06 -3.04 4.58
C SER A 308 -21.35 -1.54 4.57
N ALA A 309 -21.37 -0.93 5.76
CA ALA A 309 -21.45 0.52 5.93
C ALA A 309 -20.06 1.22 5.98
N HIS A 310 -18.98 0.44 6.14
CA HIS A 310 -17.63 0.97 6.43
C HIS A 310 -16.62 0.71 5.33
N GLU A 311 -16.77 -0.43 4.65
CA GLU A 311 -15.86 -0.93 3.62
C GLU A 311 -16.63 -1.19 2.34
N TRP A 312 -15.92 -1.23 1.22
CA TRP A 312 -16.52 -1.48 -0.08
C TRP A 312 -15.64 -2.43 -0.88
N GLY A 313 -16.26 -3.37 -1.57
CA GLY A 313 -15.57 -4.33 -2.42
C GLY A 313 -15.31 -3.77 -3.82
N SER A 314 -14.14 -4.11 -4.35
CA SER A 314 -13.82 -3.93 -5.77
C SER A 314 -14.04 -5.25 -6.49
N PHE A 315 -14.88 -5.26 -7.52
CA PHE A 315 -15.28 -6.46 -8.24
C PHE A 315 -14.96 -6.32 -9.73
N TYR A 316 -14.32 -7.31 -10.31
CA TYR A 316 -14.28 -7.46 -11.76
C TYR A 316 -15.69 -7.76 -12.28
N ILE A 317 -16.10 -7.03 -13.32
CA ILE A 317 -17.33 -7.30 -14.06
C ILE A 317 -16.97 -7.92 -15.41
N HIS A 318 -17.24 -9.20 -15.58
CA HIS A 318 -16.97 -9.92 -16.82
C HIS A 318 -18.26 -10.12 -17.61
N LEU A 319 -18.22 -9.79 -18.90
CA LEU A 319 -19.26 -10.14 -19.86
C LEU A 319 -19.11 -11.63 -20.22
N VAL A 320 -20.20 -12.39 -20.12
CA VAL A 320 -20.20 -13.85 -20.36
C VAL A 320 -21.14 -14.17 -21.52
N ASP A 321 -20.76 -15.16 -22.34
CA ASP A 321 -21.61 -15.62 -23.44
C ASP A 321 -22.80 -16.46 -22.95
N ASN A 322 -23.86 -16.50 -23.75
CA ASN A 322 -25.08 -17.24 -23.41
C ASN A 322 -24.94 -18.76 -23.58
N ASP A 323 -23.89 -19.25 -24.25
CA ASP A 323 -23.72 -20.68 -24.54
C ASP A 323 -22.92 -21.43 -23.45
N ASP A 324 -22.10 -20.72 -22.67
CA ASP A 324 -21.23 -21.28 -21.61
C ASP A 324 -21.97 -21.59 -20.28
N LEU A 325 -23.31 -21.51 -20.28
CA LEU A 325 -24.13 -21.49 -19.06
C LEU A 325 -24.48 -22.86 -18.50
N SER A 326 -24.14 -23.95 -19.20
CA SER A 326 -24.53 -25.30 -18.79
C SER A 326 -23.80 -25.78 -17.53
N ASN A 327 -22.69 -25.14 -17.15
CA ASN A 327 -21.96 -25.43 -15.93
C ASN A 327 -21.78 -24.14 -15.11
N GLU A 328 -22.22 -24.15 -13.85
CA GLU A 328 -21.78 -23.18 -12.84
C GLU A 328 -20.31 -23.44 -12.45
N SER A 329 -19.42 -23.56 -13.43
CA SER A 329 -17.99 -23.73 -13.21
C SER A 329 -17.34 -22.39 -12.84
N ASN A 330 -16.32 -22.45 -11.99
CA ASN A 330 -15.45 -21.30 -11.71
C ASN A 330 -14.62 -20.86 -12.92
N GLN A 331 -14.65 -21.62 -14.01
CA GLN A 331 -14.03 -21.32 -15.30
C GLN A 331 -15.13 -20.96 -16.30
N PHE A 332 -15.04 -19.76 -16.88
CA PHE A 332 -16.01 -19.19 -17.83
C PHE A 332 -15.25 -18.38 -18.89
N SER A 333 -15.78 -18.30 -20.12
CA SER A 333 -15.20 -17.41 -21.13
C SER A 333 -15.57 -15.96 -20.85
N VAL A 334 -14.59 -15.06 -21.03
CA VAL A 334 -14.77 -13.62 -20.87
C VAL A 334 -14.84 -13.01 -22.26
N LYS A 335 -15.94 -12.32 -22.55
CA LYS A 335 -16.12 -11.56 -23.78
C LYS A 335 -15.60 -10.14 -23.59
N GLU A 336 -14.94 -9.60 -24.62
CA GLU A 336 -14.54 -8.20 -24.67
C GLU A 336 -15.70 -7.29 -25.10
N GLY A 337 -15.66 -6.03 -24.67
CA GLY A 337 -16.63 -5.00 -25.05
C GLY A 337 -17.24 -4.27 -23.87
N PHE A 338 -18.15 -3.34 -24.16
CA PHE A 338 -18.88 -2.58 -23.14
C PHE A 338 -20.03 -3.41 -22.58
N ILE A 339 -20.25 -3.33 -21.28
CA ILE A 339 -21.40 -3.93 -20.62
C ILE A 339 -22.65 -3.15 -21.05
N GLN A 340 -23.62 -3.85 -21.62
CA GLN A 340 -24.92 -3.29 -21.98
C GLN A 340 -26.01 -3.85 -21.06
N TYR A 341 -27.06 -3.08 -20.84
CA TYR A 341 -28.24 -3.61 -20.15
C TYR A 341 -28.83 -4.81 -20.89
N GLY A 342 -29.29 -5.80 -20.15
CA GLY A 342 -29.72 -7.11 -20.66
C GLY A 342 -28.59 -8.13 -20.85
N SER A 343 -27.33 -7.72 -20.71
CA SER A 343 -26.18 -8.63 -20.80
C SER A 343 -26.04 -9.52 -19.56
N THR A 344 -25.49 -10.72 -19.76
CA THR A 344 -25.09 -11.59 -18.66
C THR A 344 -23.70 -11.23 -18.18
N VAL A 345 -23.57 -11.06 -16.87
CA VAL A 345 -22.33 -10.68 -16.23
C VAL A 345 -21.98 -11.60 -15.06
N LYS A 346 -20.68 -11.77 -14.84
CA LYS A 346 -20.12 -12.44 -13.67
C LYS A 346 -19.34 -11.41 -12.85
N LEU A 347 -19.68 -11.29 -11.56
CA LEU A 347 -18.99 -10.40 -10.63
C LEU A 347 -18.02 -11.21 -9.78
N VAL A 348 -16.73 -10.83 -9.80
CA VAL A 348 -15.66 -11.52 -9.06
C VAL A 348 -14.91 -10.52 -8.18
N CYS A 349 -14.82 -10.77 -6.88
CA CYS A 349 -14.09 -9.92 -5.94
C CYS A 349 -12.60 -9.89 -6.31
N SER A 350 -12.02 -8.70 -6.46
CA SER A 350 -10.62 -8.55 -6.89
C SER A 350 -9.59 -8.94 -5.82
N ILE A 351 -10.02 -9.19 -4.58
CA ILE A 351 -9.16 -9.55 -3.46
C ILE A 351 -9.33 -11.03 -3.12
N THR A 352 -10.56 -11.47 -2.82
CA THR A 352 -10.83 -12.85 -2.35
C THR A 352 -11.09 -13.85 -3.47
N ASN A 353 -11.19 -13.38 -4.73
CA ASN A 353 -11.62 -14.15 -5.91
C ASN A 353 -13.00 -14.83 -5.76
N GLN A 354 -13.80 -14.46 -4.76
CA GLN A 354 -15.17 -14.94 -4.61
C GLN A 354 -16.05 -14.35 -5.70
N SER A 355 -16.96 -15.15 -6.24
CA SER A 355 -17.85 -14.72 -7.31
C SER A 355 -19.32 -14.90 -6.97
N LEU A 356 -20.15 -13.98 -7.46
CA LEU A 356 -21.60 -14.17 -7.45
C LEU A 356 -22.02 -15.12 -8.58
N PRO A 357 -23.21 -15.75 -8.51
CA PRO A 357 -23.79 -16.48 -9.65
C PRO A 357 -23.91 -15.61 -10.91
N TYR A 358 -24.32 -16.19 -12.04
CA TYR A 358 -24.56 -15.42 -13.25
C TYR A 358 -25.73 -14.45 -13.07
N LEU A 359 -25.49 -13.17 -13.38
CA LEU A 359 -26.45 -12.09 -13.19
C LEU A 359 -26.76 -11.44 -14.54
N ILE A 360 -27.99 -11.01 -14.74
CA ILE A 360 -28.37 -10.14 -15.85
C ILE A 360 -28.47 -8.71 -15.31
N ILE A 361 -27.69 -7.80 -15.87
CA ILE A 361 -27.73 -6.39 -15.46
C ILE A 361 -28.93 -5.69 -16.09
N ARG A 362 -29.79 -5.10 -15.27
CA ARG A 362 -31.02 -4.43 -15.69
C ARG A 362 -31.00 -2.95 -15.32
N LYS A 363 -31.57 -2.10 -16.18
CA LYS A 363 -31.67 -0.67 -15.94
C LYS A 363 -32.82 -0.37 -14.98
N VAL A 364 -32.59 0.53 -14.02
CA VAL A 364 -33.59 0.92 -13.03
C VAL A 364 -33.90 2.41 -13.13
N GLU A 365 -35.18 2.73 -13.31
CA GLU A 365 -35.69 4.09 -13.25
C GLU A 365 -36.86 4.17 -12.25
N LYS A 366 -36.76 5.04 -11.25
CA LYS A 366 -37.81 5.21 -10.21
C LYS A 366 -38.24 3.88 -9.56
N ASN A 367 -37.28 3.00 -9.26
CA ASN A 367 -37.49 1.66 -8.70
C ASN A 367 -38.26 0.68 -9.60
N ARG A 368 -38.27 0.96 -10.90
CA ARG A 368 -38.83 0.08 -11.93
C ARG A 368 -37.73 -0.38 -12.85
N ILE A 369 -37.78 -1.66 -13.20
CA ILE A 369 -36.88 -2.23 -14.20
C ILE A 369 -37.38 -1.94 -15.60
N LEU A 370 -36.46 -1.52 -16.46
CA LEU A 370 -36.67 -1.40 -17.91
C LEU A 370 -36.05 -2.62 -18.59
N ILE A 371 -36.88 -3.61 -18.95
CA ILE A 371 -36.41 -4.89 -19.49
C ILE A 371 -35.79 -4.71 -20.89
N ASP A 372 -36.37 -3.86 -21.74
CA ASP A 372 -35.99 -3.67 -23.16
C ASP A 372 -34.83 -2.67 -23.36
N SER A 373 -34.11 -2.33 -22.30
CA SER A 373 -32.98 -1.40 -22.39
C SER A 373 -31.74 -2.13 -22.89
N ASP A 374 -31.17 -1.67 -24.01
CA ASP A 374 -29.97 -2.20 -24.67
C ASP A 374 -28.76 -1.24 -24.61
N GLU A 375 -28.93 -0.10 -23.94
CA GLU A 375 -27.87 0.91 -23.86
C GLU A 375 -26.67 0.46 -23.02
N PRO A 376 -25.47 0.99 -23.27
CA PRO A 376 -24.30 0.76 -22.42
C PRO A 376 -24.53 1.25 -21.00
N VAL A 377 -24.03 0.48 -20.04
CA VAL A 377 -24.04 0.84 -18.62
C VAL A 377 -23.02 1.95 -18.39
N SER A 378 -23.46 3.05 -17.76
CA SER A 378 -22.64 4.23 -17.51
C SER A 378 -22.33 4.44 -16.03
N GLN A 379 -21.32 5.25 -15.74
CA GLN A 379 -20.94 5.60 -14.37
C GLN A 379 -22.11 6.20 -13.58
N LEU A 380 -22.27 5.76 -12.33
CA LEU A 380 -23.31 6.21 -11.38
C LEU A 380 -24.75 5.95 -11.82
N HIS A 381 -24.97 5.06 -12.79
CA HIS A 381 -26.31 4.58 -13.12
C HIS A 381 -26.88 3.71 -12.01
N LYS A 382 -28.23 3.71 -11.91
CA LYS A 382 -28.96 2.76 -11.08
C LYS A 382 -29.27 1.51 -11.90
N CYS A 383 -28.91 0.35 -11.35
CA CYS A 383 -29.13 -0.95 -11.96
C CYS A 383 -29.64 -1.96 -10.92
N ALA A 384 -30.23 -3.04 -11.42
CA ALA A 384 -30.55 -4.23 -10.65
C ALA A 384 -29.83 -5.42 -11.28
N PHE A 385 -29.54 -6.43 -10.47
CA PHE A 385 -28.90 -7.66 -10.92
C PHE A 385 -29.89 -8.81 -10.75
N GLU A 386 -30.39 -9.32 -11.87
CA GLU A 386 -31.33 -10.45 -11.92
C GLU A 386 -30.55 -11.77 -11.91
N PHE A 387 -30.93 -12.75 -11.11
CA PHE A 387 -30.30 -14.06 -11.14
C PHE A 387 -30.73 -14.83 -12.39
N LYS A 388 -29.77 -15.16 -13.27
CA LYS A 388 -30.06 -15.76 -14.58
C LYS A 388 -30.84 -17.07 -14.48
N ASN A 389 -30.44 -17.96 -13.57
CA ASN A 389 -31.07 -19.27 -13.37
C ASN A 389 -32.53 -19.18 -12.87
N TYR A 390 -32.93 -18.02 -12.33
CA TYR A 390 -34.26 -17.78 -11.79
C TYR A 390 -34.99 -16.63 -12.52
N SER A 391 -34.61 -16.35 -13.76
CA SER A 391 -35.14 -15.23 -14.55
C SER A 391 -36.67 -15.29 -14.71
N SER A 392 -37.26 -16.50 -14.80
CA SER A 392 -38.72 -16.69 -14.85
C SER A 392 -39.46 -16.14 -13.64
N ASN A 393 -38.78 -16.05 -12.49
CA ASN A 393 -39.34 -15.62 -11.22
C ASN A 393 -38.93 -14.18 -10.86
N PHE A 394 -38.25 -13.47 -11.78
CA PHE A 394 -37.77 -12.10 -11.57
C PHE A 394 -37.05 -11.93 -10.22
N ILE A 395 -36.08 -12.80 -9.94
CA ILE A 395 -35.33 -12.77 -8.68
C ILE A 395 -34.11 -11.86 -8.82
N TYR A 396 -33.97 -10.89 -7.92
CA TYR A 396 -32.90 -9.89 -7.94
C TYR A 396 -32.01 -9.97 -6.71
N LEU A 397 -30.74 -9.58 -6.91
CA LEU A 397 -29.77 -9.33 -5.86
C LEU A 397 -30.23 -8.13 -5.02
N SER A 398 -30.60 -8.38 -3.78
CA SER A 398 -31.06 -7.37 -2.83
C SER A 398 -30.26 -7.44 -1.55
N LEU A 399 -30.29 -6.38 -0.77
CA LEU A 399 -29.84 -6.41 0.62
C LEU A 399 -31.04 -6.43 1.56
N VAL A 400 -30.89 -7.09 2.70
CA VAL A 400 -31.78 -6.97 3.87
C VAL A 400 -30.89 -6.79 5.08
N ASN A 401 -30.95 -5.58 5.66
CA ASN A 401 -29.97 -5.11 6.64
C ASN A 401 -28.55 -5.15 6.03
N GLU A 402 -27.64 -5.95 6.61
CA GLU A 402 -26.28 -6.12 6.12
C GLU A 402 -26.11 -7.42 5.29
N ARG A 403 -27.18 -8.20 5.07
CA ARG A 403 -27.10 -9.47 4.35
C ARG A 403 -27.48 -9.32 2.89
N ILE A 404 -26.76 -10.02 2.02
CA ILE A 404 -27.10 -10.16 0.60
C ILE A 404 -28.08 -11.32 0.44
N VAL A 405 -29.20 -11.07 -0.21
CA VAL A 405 -30.30 -12.02 -0.39
C VAL A 405 -30.87 -11.95 -1.81
N ALA A 406 -31.60 -13.00 -2.18
CA ALA A 406 -32.33 -13.07 -3.44
C ALA A 406 -33.81 -12.72 -3.19
N VAL A 407 -34.35 -11.69 -3.86
CA VAL A 407 -35.72 -11.21 -3.64
C VAL A 407 -36.46 -11.11 -4.97
N ALA A 408 -37.69 -11.63 -5.01
CA ALA A 408 -38.56 -11.54 -6.18
C ALA A 408 -39.08 -10.10 -6.38
N GLY A 409 -39.03 -9.63 -7.63
CA GLY A 409 -39.71 -8.41 -8.06
C GLY A 409 -41.22 -8.63 -8.21
N LYS A 410 -41.98 -7.53 -8.21
CA LYS A 410 -43.43 -7.56 -8.47
C LYS A 410 -43.69 -7.17 -9.92
N SER A 411 -44.13 -8.14 -10.73
CA SER A 411 -44.52 -7.86 -12.12
C SER A 411 -45.81 -7.03 -12.14
N CYS A 412 -45.83 -5.95 -12.93
CA CYS A 412 -47.02 -5.12 -13.10
C CYS A 412 -47.92 -5.73 -14.17
N ILE A 413 -49.14 -6.12 -13.80
CA ILE A 413 -50.14 -6.74 -14.71
C ILE A 413 -50.43 -5.86 -15.95
N ASN A 414 -50.34 -4.52 -15.80
CA ASN A 414 -50.70 -3.55 -16.83
C ASN A 414 -49.54 -3.15 -17.77
N GLU A 415 -48.29 -3.47 -17.44
CA GLU A 415 -47.10 -3.06 -18.23
C GLU A 415 -46.14 -4.25 -18.36
N ARG A 416 -46.30 -5.06 -19.44
CA ARG A 416 -45.54 -6.32 -19.66
C ARG A 416 -44.02 -6.20 -19.58
N PHE A 417 -43.46 -5.01 -19.74
CA PHE A 417 -42.02 -4.74 -19.75
C PHE A 417 -41.50 -3.99 -18.51
N ARG A 418 -42.33 -3.88 -17.46
CA ARG A 418 -41.94 -3.21 -16.21
C ARG A 418 -42.16 -4.12 -15.00
N VAL A 419 -41.12 -4.20 -14.17
CA VAL A 419 -41.13 -4.91 -12.88
C VAL A 419 -40.81 -3.89 -11.79
N ASP A 420 -41.72 -3.77 -10.82
CA ASP A 420 -41.49 -2.97 -9.63
C ASP A 420 -40.55 -3.74 -8.69
N ILE A 421 -39.47 -3.09 -8.26
CA ILE A 421 -38.49 -3.68 -7.34
C ILE A 421 -38.38 -2.86 -6.05
N ASN A 422 -37.92 -3.52 -5.00
CA ASN A 422 -37.59 -2.83 -3.76
C ASN A 422 -36.37 -1.92 -3.95
N ASP A 423 -36.35 -0.77 -3.29
CA ASP A 423 -35.17 0.11 -3.17
C ASP A 423 -33.90 -0.68 -2.81
N ALA A 424 -34.03 -1.73 -1.99
CA ALA A 424 -32.93 -2.55 -1.53
C ALA A 424 -32.28 -3.43 -2.64
N ALA A 425 -32.97 -3.61 -3.77
CA ALA A 425 -32.43 -4.27 -4.97
C ALA A 425 -31.85 -3.28 -6.00
N CYS A 426 -31.91 -1.98 -5.71
CA CYS A 426 -31.41 -0.92 -6.60
C CYS A 426 -29.96 -0.58 -6.25
N TRP A 427 -29.02 -1.04 -7.06
CA TRP A 427 -27.59 -0.76 -6.89
C TRP A 427 -27.16 0.41 -7.76
N THR A 428 -26.23 1.21 -7.27
CA THR A 428 -25.50 2.20 -8.07
C THR A 428 -24.15 1.61 -8.41
N ILE A 429 -23.82 1.62 -9.70
CA ILE A 429 -22.58 1.07 -10.24
C ILE A 429 -21.59 2.18 -10.56
N ILE A 430 -20.32 1.97 -10.22
CA ILE A 430 -19.24 2.90 -10.53
C ILE A 430 -17.93 2.14 -10.72
N SER A 431 -17.14 2.51 -11.72
CA SER A 431 -15.81 1.96 -11.93
C SER A 431 -14.83 2.44 -10.87
N THR A 432 -13.93 1.55 -10.46
CA THR A 432 -12.93 1.80 -9.43
C THR A 432 -11.52 1.61 -9.99
N ASP A 433 -10.54 2.22 -9.33
CA ASP A 433 -9.13 2.04 -9.62
C ASP A 433 -8.33 1.86 -8.34
N LYS A 434 -7.09 1.39 -8.49
CA LYS A 434 -6.13 1.33 -7.39
C LYS A 434 -4.77 1.88 -7.81
N ALA A 435 -4.13 2.61 -6.91
CA ALA A 435 -2.69 2.88 -6.96
C ALA A 435 -2.01 2.08 -5.84
N GLU A 436 -0.89 1.45 -6.14
CA GLU A 436 -0.18 0.58 -5.22
C GLU A 436 1.31 0.89 -5.27
N TYR A 437 1.89 1.05 -4.10
CA TYR A 437 3.25 1.52 -3.89
C TYR A 437 3.94 0.61 -2.91
N THR A 438 5.09 0.05 -3.30
CA THR A 438 5.84 -0.89 -2.48
C THR A 438 7.29 -0.45 -2.32
N TRP A 439 7.83 -0.60 -1.12
CA TRP A 439 9.25 -0.36 -0.85
C TRP A 439 9.74 -1.19 0.34
N PHE A 440 11.05 -1.32 0.47
CA PHE A 440 11.68 -1.93 1.63
C PHE A 440 12.94 -1.17 2.03
N GLU A 441 13.05 -0.86 3.31
CA GLU A 441 14.18 -0.13 3.88
C GLU A 441 15.21 -1.15 4.38
N ALA A 442 16.16 -1.53 3.51
CA ALA A 442 17.05 -2.66 3.77
C ALA A 442 18.07 -2.42 4.90
N ARG A 443 18.21 -1.16 5.36
CA ARG A 443 19.08 -0.76 6.47
C ARG A 443 18.36 -0.17 7.66
N GLY A 444 17.04 -0.36 7.73
CA GLY A 444 16.20 0.34 8.69
C GLY A 444 15.84 1.76 8.22
N PRO A 445 15.24 2.56 9.12
CA PRO A 445 14.61 3.82 8.77
C PRO A 445 15.54 4.80 8.05
N VAL A 446 15.08 5.35 6.93
CA VAL A 446 15.83 6.36 6.17
C VAL A 446 15.37 7.78 6.51
N ILE A 447 16.29 8.74 6.37
CA ILE A 447 16.04 10.17 6.65
C ILE A 447 15.24 10.83 5.50
N HIS A 448 15.53 10.43 4.27
CA HIS A 448 14.92 11.00 3.07
C HIS A 448 13.56 10.34 2.75
N PRO A 449 12.54 11.12 2.34
CA PRO A 449 11.23 10.58 2.02
C PRO A 449 11.30 9.46 0.99
N ILE A 450 10.53 8.40 1.18
CA ILE A 450 10.49 7.23 0.30
C ILE A 450 9.92 7.58 -1.07
N ALA A 451 8.94 8.47 -1.11
CA ALA A 451 8.33 8.97 -2.34
C ALA A 451 9.11 10.20 -2.88
N PRO A 452 9.17 10.39 -4.21
CA PRO A 452 8.40 9.69 -5.24
C PRO A 452 8.96 8.29 -5.55
N ILE A 453 8.07 7.30 -5.67
CA ILE A 453 8.47 5.92 -5.94
C ILE A 453 8.69 5.74 -7.45
N PRO A 454 9.83 5.16 -7.87
CA PRO A 454 10.10 4.89 -9.27
C PRO A 454 9.17 3.80 -9.81
N ILE A 455 8.56 4.05 -10.96
CA ILE A 455 7.64 3.10 -11.62
C ILE A 455 8.21 2.75 -12.98
N ALA A 456 8.70 1.52 -13.14
CA ALA A 456 9.09 1.00 -14.46
C ALA A 456 7.88 0.45 -15.22
N LYS A 457 7.70 0.88 -16.47
CA LYS A 457 6.60 0.46 -17.34
C LYS A 457 7.04 -0.49 -18.43
N HIS A 458 8.17 -0.19 -19.07
CA HIS A 458 8.70 -0.98 -20.17
C HIS A 458 10.20 -1.19 -20.05
N ILE A 459 10.65 -2.31 -20.61
CA ILE A 459 12.06 -2.68 -20.74
C ILE A 459 12.34 -2.97 -22.21
N VAL A 460 13.37 -2.33 -22.76
CA VAL A 460 13.88 -2.58 -24.10
C VAL A 460 15.32 -3.07 -23.96
N VAL A 461 15.64 -4.20 -24.58
CA VAL A 461 17.01 -4.73 -24.58
C VAL A 461 17.72 -4.22 -25.83
N ALA A 462 18.92 -3.66 -25.65
CA ALA A 462 19.77 -3.17 -26.73
C ALA A 462 21.14 -3.85 -26.69
N GLY A 463 21.76 -4.02 -27.85
CA GLY A 463 23.05 -4.70 -27.99
C GLY A 463 22.96 -6.23 -27.84
N GLY A 464 24.11 -6.87 -27.67
CA GLY A 464 24.22 -8.32 -27.54
C GLY A 464 25.56 -8.75 -26.94
N GLY A 465 25.60 -9.95 -26.35
CA GLY A 465 26.81 -10.49 -25.73
C GLY A 465 27.27 -9.65 -24.53
N THR A 466 28.54 -9.26 -24.51
CA THR A 466 29.17 -8.56 -23.37
C THR A 466 28.87 -7.07 -23.29
N ALA A 467 28.16 -6.51 -24.28
CA ALA A 467 27.77 -5.09 -24.32
C ALA A 467 26.24 -4.93 -24.35
N ALA A 468 25.50 -5.93 -23.84
CA ALA A 468 24.06 -5.86 -23.73
C ALA A 468 23.66 -4.84 -22.66
N THR A 469 22.72 -3.97 -22.98
CA THR A 469 22.14 -2.99 -22.07
C THR A 469 20.62 -3.11 -22.08
N ILE A 470 19.99 -2.65 -21.01
CA ILE A 470 18.54 -2.48 -20.94
C ILE A 470 18.22 -1.00 -20.79
N GLU A 471 17.22 -0.56 -21.53
CA GLU A 471 16.61 0.75 -21.39
C GLU A 471 15.25 0.58 -20.72
N LEU A 472 15.14 1.15 -19.52
CA LEU A 472 13.94 1.14 -18.70
C LEU A 472 13.23 2.48 -18.88
N THR A 473 11.95 2.44 -19.28
CA THR A 473 11.10 3.63 -19.37
C THR A 473 9.99 3.59 -18.32
N GLY A 474 9.68 4.76 -17.75
CA GLY A 474 8.86 4.82 -16.56
C GLY A 474 8.59 6.24 -16.05
N GLU A 475 8.43 6.35 -14.74
CA GLU A 475 8.18 7.62 -14.03
C GLU A 475 9.02 7.68 -12.75
N ASN A 476 9.33 8.90 -12.30
CA ASN A 476 10.01 9.22 -11.04
C ASN A 476 11.42 8.61 -10.88
N PHE A 477 12.14 8.45 -11.98
CA PHE A 477 13.54 8.04 -11.91
C PHE A 477 14.44 9.17 -11.41
N THR A 478 15.51 8.81 -10.71
CA THR A 478 16.52 9.74 -10.19
C THR A 478 17.92 9.18 -10.42
N SER A 479 18.93 10.05 -10.37
CA SER A 479 20.35 9.64 -10.46
C SER A 479 20.86 8.88 -9.23
N THR A 480 20.03 8.74 -8.19
CA THR A 480 20.35 7.99 -6.96
C THR A 480 19.92 6.52 -7.03
N LEU A 481 19.28 6.08 -8.11
CA LEU A 481 18.85 4.70 -8.32
C LEU A 481 19.95 3.90 -9.03
N SER A 482 20.23 2.70 -8.54
CA SER A 482 20.91 1.65 -9.29
C SER A 482 19.94 0.53 -9.66
N VAL A 483 20.19 -0.08 -10.83
CA VAL A 483 19.38 -1.19 -11.35
C VAL A 483 20.01 -2.51 -10.93
N TRP A 484 19.17 -3.42 -10.45
CA TRP A 484 19.58 -4.75 -10.01
C TRP A 484 18.82 -5.82 -10.80
N PHE A 485 19.54 -6.91 -11.11
CA PHE A 485 19.03 -8.10 -11.78
C PHE A 485 18.97 -9.23 -10.75
N GLY A 486 17.81 -9.39 -10.13
CA GLY A 486 17.66 -10.23 -8.94
C GLY A 486 18.58 -9.74 -7.83
N GLU A 487 19.56 -10.57 -7.47
CA GLU A 487 20.51 -10.30 -6.39
C GLU A 487 21.78 -9.57 -6.85
N THR A 488 21.92 -9.31 -8.16
CA THR A 488 23.17 -8.77 -8.73
C THR A 488 22.96 -7.33 -9.19
N GLU A 489 23.76 -6.40 -8.66
CA GLU A 489 23.79 -5.02 -9.14
C GLU A 489 24.28 -4.95 -10.59
N SER A 490 23.68 -4.07 -11.38
CA SER A 490 24.16 -3.72 -12.71
C SER A 490 25.58 -3.12 -12.63
N PRO A 491 26.54 -3.55 -13.46
CA PRO A 491 27.88 -2.96 -13.51
C PRO A 491 27.86 -1.44 -13.74
N CYS A 492 26.88 -0.96 -14.50
CA CYS A 492 26.67 0.45 -14.78
C CYS A 492 25.18 0.78 -14.83
N THR A 493 24.76 1.82 -14.11
CA THR A 493 23.43 2.41 -14.23
C THR A 493 23.58 3.88 -14.61
N GLU A 494 23.04 4.26 -15.76
CA GLU A 494 23.06 5.61 -16.29
C GLU A 494 21.64 6.21 -16.23
N TYR A 495 21.50 7.28 -15.45
CA TYR A 495 20.29 8.09 -15.41
C TYR A 495 20.27 9.07 -16.60
N ARG A 496 19.24 9.00 -17.44
CA ARG A 496 19.04 9.93 -18.56
C ARG A 496 18.02 11.01 -18.24
N SER A 497 16.88 10.61 -17.69
CA SER A 497 15.77 11.52 -17.34
C SER A 497 14.87 10.90 -16.27
N SER A 498 13.91 11.65 -15.74
CA SER A 498 12.91 11.16 -14.79
C SER A 498 12.01 10.05 -15.36
N GLU A 499 12.11 9.78 -16.66
CA GLU A 499 11.35 8.76 -17.38
C GLU A 499 12.24 7.68 -18.00
N THR A 500 13.57 7.80 -17.95
CA THR A 500 14.49 6.86 -18.61
C THR A 500 15.78 6.60 -17.82
N ILE A 501 16.05 5.33 -17.54
CA ILE A 501 17.31 4.81 -17.00
C ILE A 501 17.84 3.71 -17.92
N VAL A 502 19.15 3.69 -18.13
CA VAL A 502 19.84 2.60 -18.84
C VAL A 502 20.75 1.84 -17.89
N ALA A 503 20.78 0.53 -18.02
CA ALA A 503 21.63 -0.33 -17.21
C ALA A 503 22.36 -1.37 -18.07
N GLU A 504 23.62 -1.62 -17.77
CA GLU A 504 24.38 -2.71 -18.36
C GLU A 504 23.88 -4.06 -17.84
N VAL A 505 23.69 -5.05 -18.72
CA VAL A 505 23.27 -6.38 -18.31
C VAL A 505 24.48 -7.10 -17.68
N PRO A 506 24.41 -7.55 -16.40
CA PRO A 506 25.48 -8.30 -15.78
C PRO A 506 25.83 -9.56 -16.59
N ARG A 507 27.09 -9.95 -16.56
CA ARG A 507 27.48 -11.24 -17.14
C ARG A 507 26.78 -12.37 -16.40
N PHE A 508 26.36 -13.40 -17.15
CA PHE A 508 25.68 -14.56 -16.59
C PHE A 508 26.46 -15.22 -15.44
N SER A 509 27.80 -15.28 -15.55
CA SER A 509 28.67 -15.82 -14.50
C SER A 509 28.62 -15.03 -13.19
N SER A 510 28.31 -13.73 -13.22
CA SER A 510 28.16 -12.91 -12.00
C SER A 510 26.83 -13.20 -11.31
N VAL A 511 25.79 -13.41 -12.11
CA VAL A 511 24.44 -13.73 -11.64
C VAL A 511 24.41 -15.15 -11.08
N MET A 512 25.00 -16.11 -11.80
CA MET A 512 25.06 -17.53 -11.45
C MET A 512 26.51 -18.02 -11.42
N PRO A 513 27.24 -17.82 -10.31
CA PRO A 513 28.65 -18.22 -10.20
C PRO A 513 28.90 -19.71 -10.42
N ASN A 514 27.91 -20.55 -10.09
CA ASN A 514 27.97 -22.00 -10.20
C ASN A 514 27.62 -22.54 -11.60
N MET A 515 27.29 -21.66 -12.57
CA MET A 515 26.98 -22.05 -13.94
C MET A 515 27.76 -21.20 -14.94
N SER A 516 28.55 -21.86 -15.77
CA SER A 516 29.40 -21.22 -16.78
C SER A 516 28.65 -20.87 -18.08
N TRP A 517 27.54 -21.54 -18.39
CA TRP A 517 26.71 -21.25 -19.58
C TRP A 517 25.22 -21.49 -19.32
N ILE A 518 24.38 -20.80 -20.09
CA ILE A 518 22.91 -20.88 -19.99
C ILE A 518 22.44 -22.15 -20.70
N GLN A 519 21.88 -23.11 -19.96
CA GLN A 519 21.27 -24.32 -20.52
C GLN A 519 19.77 -24.17 -20.74
N GLN A 520 19.11 -23.37 -19.91
CA GLN A 520 17.68 -23.07 -19.96
C GLN A 520 17.47 -21.59 -19.70
N SER A 521 16.38 -21.03 -20.22
CA SER A 521 16.06 -19.62 -20.01
C SER A 521 15.85 -19.32 -18.52
N ILE A 522 16.55 -18.31 -18.00
CA ILE A 522 16.49 -17.91 -16.58
C ILE A 522 15.99 -16.47 -16.51
N SER A 523 14.84 -16.29 -15.86
CA SER A 523 14.22 -14.97 -15.65
C SER A 523 14.56 -14.41 -14.27
N MET A 524 15.00 -13.16 -14.22
CA MET A 524 15.37 -12.42 -13.01
C MET A 524 14.47 -11.19 -12.84
N PRO A 525 14.03 -10.87 -11.62
CA PRO A 525 13.28 -9.63 -11.38
C PRO A 525 14.19 -8.42 -11.52
N ILE A 526 13.68 -7.36 -12.14
CA ILE A 526 14.35 -6.07 -12.13
C ILE A 526 13.95 -5.32 -10.86
N VAL A 527 14.94 -4.80 -10.15
CA VAL A 527 14.77 -4.11 -8.87
C VAL A 527 15.52 -2.78 -8.94
N PHE A 528 14.92 -1.71 -8.42
CA PHE A 528 15.64 -0.47 -8.19
C PHE A 528 16.10 -0.38 -6.75
N VAL A 529 17.34 0.07 -6.56
CA VAL A 529 17.90 0.32 -5.23
C VAL A 529 18.35 1.77 -5.17
N ARG A 530 17.83 2.52 -4.20
CA ARG A 530 18.25 3.88 -3.94
C ARG A 530 19.56 3.88 -3.15
N ARG A 531 20.38 4.92 -3.31
CA ARG A 531 21.69 5.06 -2.65
C ARG A 531 21.67 4.82 -1.14
N ASP A 532 20.61 5.25 -0.45
CA ASP A 532 20.40 5.09 1.00
C ASP A 532 19.86 3.69 1.40
N GLY A 533 19.73 2.76 0.45
CA GLY A 533 19.35 1.37 0.70
C GLY A 533 17.86 1.08 0.63
N VAL A 534 17.04 1.99 0.10
CA VAL A 534 15.63 1.71 -0.18
C VAL A 534 15.50 0.86 -1.44
N ILE A 535 14.80 -0.26 -1.33
CA ILE A 535 14.57 -1.22 -2.41
C ILE A 535 13.14 -1.03 -2.94
N TYR A 536 13.01 -0.83 -4.26
CA TYR A 536 11.75 -0.76 -4.98
C TYR A 536 11.63 -1.93 -5.96
N LEU A 537 10.67 -2.82 -5.70
CA LEU A 537 10.40 -3.95 -6.57
C LEU A 537 9.61 -3.51 -7.80
N THR A 538 10.07 -3.91 -8.99
CA THR A 538 9.32 -3.70 -10.23
C THR A 538 8.53 -4.95 -10.62
N SER A 539 7.55 -4.80 -11.51
CA SER A 539 6.84 -5.93 -12.13
C SER A 539 7.60 -6.52 -13.34
N LEU A 540 8.75 -5.95 -13.70
CA LEU A 540 9.50 -6.34 -14.88
C LEU A 540 10.47 -7.47 -14.56
N MET A 541 10.62 -8.37 -15.52
CA MET A 541 11.57 -9.47 -15.48
C MET A 541 12.50 -9.37 -16.68
N PHE A 542 13.78 -9.70 -16.48
CA PHE A 542 14.76 -9.87 -17.55
C PHE A 542 15.11 -11.35 -17.71
N THR A 543 15.17 -11.85 -18.94
CA THR A 543 15.41 -13.29 -19.18
C THR A 543 16.70 -13.50 -19.95
N TYR A 544 17.63 -14.23 -19.33
CA TYR A 544 18.78 -14.80 -20.01
C TYR A 544 18.34 -16.01 -20.81
N THR A 545 18.57 -16.02 -22.12
CA THR A 545 18.19 -17.14 -23.00
C THR A 545 19.44 -17.89 -23.47
N PRO A 546 19.38 -19.23 -23.60
CA PRO A 546 20.48 -19.99 -24.18
C PRO A 546 20.65 -19.55 -25.63
N GLN A 547 21.91 -19.37 -26.06
CA GLN A 547 22.21 -19.10 -27.45
C GLN A 547 21.73 -20.32 -28.26
N SER A 548 20.71 -20.14 -29.10
CA SER A 548 20.20 -21.22 -29.94
C SER A 548 21.34 -21.72 -30.83
N ALA A 549 21.62 -23.03 -30.79
CA ALA A 549 22.62 -23.68 -31.63
C ALA A 549 22.20 -23.78 -33.11
N THR A 550 21.66 -22.69 -33.68
CA THR A 550 21.22 -22.59 -35.07
C THR A 550 22.05 -21.54 -35.80
N MET A 551 23.38 -21.72 -35.81
CA MET A 551 24.30 -21.12 -36.78
C MET A 551 25.64 -21.89 -36.87
N TYR A 552 25.60 -23.23 -36.93
CA TYR A 552 26.77 -24.04 -37.34
C TYR A 552 26.39 -25.25 -38.22
N GLU A 553 25.34 -25.12 -39.04
CA GLU A 553 25.06 -26.07 -40.14
C GLU A 553 24.85 -25.30 -41.45
N THR A 554 25.92 -24.71 -41.98
CA THR A 554 26.17 -24.55 -43.43
C THR A 554 27.60 -24.07 -43.63
N LEU A 555 28.58 -24.90 -43.28
CA LEU A 555 29.93 -24.80 -43.82
C LEU A 555 30.47 -26.20 -44.04
N THR A 556 29.80 -26.96 -44.91
CA THR A 556 30.44 -28.09 -45.58
C THR A 556 30.06 -28.06 -47.06
N THR A 557 31.11 -28.12 -47.87
CA THR A 557 31.18 -28.47 -49.30
C THR A 557 30.97 -27.35 -50.35
N ASN A 558 32.10 -27.03 -51.00
CA ASN A 558 32.27 -26.73 -52.45
C ASN A 558 31.81 -25.33 -52.90
N ASP A 559 32.59 -24.45 -53.55
CA ASP A 559 33.69 -24.64 -54.50
C ASP A 559 34.67 -23.46 -54.45
N ILE A 560 35.96 -23.79 -54.60
CA ILE A 560 37.02 -22.86 -54.98
C ILE A 560 37.02 -22.77 -56.51
N LEU A 561 36.66 -21.61 -57.07
CA LEU A 561 37.07 -21.19 -58.42
C LEU A 561 37.43 -19.69 -58.42
N PRO A 562 38.48 -19.26 -59.16
CA PRO A 562 39.10 -17.93 -59.06
C PRO A 562 38.39 -16.89 -59.97
N PRO A 563 38.76 -15.58 -59.90
CA PRO A 563 37.90 -14.48 -60.34
C PRO A 563 37.95 -14.28 -61.85
N LYS A 564 36.80 -13.95 -62.45
CA LYS A 564 36.74 -13.32 -63.77
C LYS A 564 36.38 -11.84 -63.63
N ILE A 565 37.35 -11.03 -64.05
CA ILE A 565 37.27 -9.60 -64.31
C ILE A 565 36.63 -9.41 -65.69
N GLU A 566 35.65 -8.50 -65.78
CA GLU A 566 35.18 -7.70 -66.93
C GLU A 566 33.91 -7.00 -66.42
N SER A 567 33.61 -5.71 -66.59
CA SER A 567 34.14 -4.62 -67.41
C SER A 567 33.42 -3.33 -66.96
N ASN A 568 34.11 -2.19 -66.85
CA ASN A 568 33.55 -0.84 -67.00
C ASN A 568 34.67 0.00 -67.64
N PHE A 569 34.59 0.23 -68.96
CA PHE A 569 34.11 1.47 -69.60
C PHE A 569 35.09 2.65 -69.49
N CYS A 570 35.50 3.12 -70.68
CA CYS A 570 35.92 4.47 -71.14
C CYS A 570 36.29 5.51 -70.06
N GLU A 571 37.38 6.27 -70.12
CA GLU A 571 38.15 6.89 -71.22
C GLU A 571 39.60 7.10 -70.78
#